data_AF-A0A6A4N145-F1
#
_entry.id   AF-A0A6A4N145-F1
#
_cell.length_a   1.000
_cell.length_b   1.000
_cell.length_c   1.000
_cell.angle_alpha   90.00
_cell.angle_beta   90.00
_cell.angle_gamma   90.00
#
_symmetry.space_group_name_H-M   'P 1'
#
loop_
_entity.id
_entity.type
_entity.pdbx_description
1 polymer ?
#
loop_
_entity_poly.entity_id
_entity_poly.type
_entity_poly.pdbx_seq_one_letter_code
_entity_poly.pdbx_strand_id
1 'polypeptide(L)'
;MGRLHILCTFMVALSLILMLDMADSTQVLPAAESIYDHIFVYFPYCLGFLVGDPNFGTPSTRCCQHIQKLNILAEHRTGPRTICTCVQLMVKGVNPPLDPSKVRDLFYTPLKFCNNPIL
;
A
#
# COMPACT_ATOMS: atom_id res chain seq x y z
N MET A 1 -32.11 48.02 11.75
CA MET A 1 -31.64 46.84 12.52
C MET A 1 -31.83 45.50 11.79
N GLY A 2 -32.80 45.32 10.87
CA GLY A 2 -33.03 44.02 10.20
C GLY A 2 -31.97 43.56 9.18
N ARG A 3 -31.31 44.47 8.45
CA ARG A 3 -30.32 44.10 7.42
C ARG A 3 -29.04 43.45 7.97
N LEU A 4 -28.59 43.91 9.13
CA LEU A 4 -27.42 43.35 9.81
C LEU A 4 -27.71 41.94 10.36
N HIS A 5 -28.94 41.71 10.82
CA HIS A 5 -29.39 40.41 11.30
C HIS A 5 -29.43 39.36 10.18
N ILE A 6 -29.91 39.75 9.00
CA ILE A 6 -29.97 38.89 7.81
C ILE A 6 -28.56 38.49 7.36
N LEU A 7 -27.63 39.44 7.28
CA LEU A 7 -26.22 39.17 6.96
C LEU A 7 -25.59 38.19 7.95
N CYS A 8 -25.88 38.35 9.25
CA CYS A 8 -25.38 37.46 10.29
C CYS A 8 -25.91 36.02 10.11
N THR A 9 -27.20 35.87 9.81
CA THR A 9 -27.80 34.55 9.57
C THR A 9 -27.22 33.85 8.34
N PHE A 10 -26.94 34.59 7.25
CA PHE A 10 -26.29 34.03 6.06
C PHE A 10 -24.87 33.55 6.33
N MET A 11 -24.08 34.32 7.08
CA MET A 11 -22.69 33.96 7.41
C MET A 11 -22.61 32.71 8.30
N VAL A 12 -23.52 32.58 9.27
CA VAL A 12 -23.62 31.38 10.12
C VAL A 12 -24.05 30.17 9.31
N ALA A 13 -25.04 30.31 8.41
CA ALA A 13 -25.46 29.24 7.52
C ALA A 13 -24.34 28.77 6.58
N LEU A 14 -23.59 29.70 5.99
CA LEU A 14 -22.46 29.38 5.11
C LEU A 14 -21.35 28.63 5.87
N SER A 15 -21.09 29.04 7.11
CA SER A 15 -20.10 28.40 7.98
C SER A 15 -20.53 26.98 8.38
N LEU A 16 -21.83 26.76 8.65
CA LEU A 16 -22.38 25.43 8.92
C LEU A 16 -22.31 24.51 7.69
N ILE A 17 -22.53 25.04 6.48
CA ILE A 17 -22.43 24.28 5.22
C ILE A 17 -20.97 23.86 4.96
N LEU A 18 -19.99 24.75 5.21
CA LEU A 18 -18.56 24.42 5.09
C LEU A 18 -18.13 23.32 6.08
N MET A 19 -18.73 23.26 7.26
CA MET A 19 -18.44 22.22 8.25
C MET A 19 -19.14 20.89 7.94
N LEU A 20 -20.26 20.90 7.19
CA LEU A 20 -20.96 19.71 6.72
C LEU A 20 -20.21 18.99 5.59
N ASP A 21 -19.49 19.73 4.74
CA ASP A 21 -18.70 19.17 3.63
C ASP A 21 -17.54 18.28 4.14
N MET A 22 -17.03 18.56 5.34
CA MET A 22 -15.98 17.75 5.98
C MET A 22 -16.51 16.48 6.65
N ALA A 23 -17.84 16.31 6.77
CA ALA A 23 -18.47 15.15 7.40
C ALA A 23 -18.83 14.03 6.41
N ASP A 24 -18.70 14.24 5.10
CA ASP A 24 -18.93 13.23 4.07
C ASP A 24 -17.61 12.67 3.51
N SER A 25 -16.80 12.08 4.38
CA SER A 25 -15.79 11.13 3.96
C SER A 25 -15.68 9.98 4.94
N THR A 26 -16.83 9.40 5.29
CA THR A 26 -16.83 8.04 5.82
C THR A 26 -16.79 7.09 4.63
N GLN A 27 -15.65 7.07 3.92
CA GLN A 27 -15.40 6.00 2.98
C GLN A 27 -15.43 4.69 3.77
N VAL A 28 -16.25 3.76 3.30
CA VAL A 28 -16.25 2.37 3.74
C VAL A 28 -14.87 1.77 3.41
N LEU A 29 -13.86 2.01 4.26
CA LEU A 29 -12.52 1.47 4.07
C LEU A 29 -11.68 1.17 5.33
N PRO A 30 -12.23 0.85 6.53
CA PRO A 30 -11.38 0.45 7.65
C PRO A 30 -10.75 -0.95 7.46
N ALA A 31 -11.33 -1.81 6.61
CA ALA A 31 -10.85 -3.17 6.42
C ALA A 31 -9.70 -3.29 5.40
N ALA A 32 -9.69 -2.46 4.34
CA ALA A 32 -8.68 -2.57 3.29
C ALA A 32 -7.33 -1.99 3.76
N GLU A 33 -7.30 -0.82 4.41
CA GLU A 33 -6.06 -0.25 4.97
C GLU A 33 -5.39 -1.22 5.96
N SER A 34 -6.18 -1.84 6.84
CA SER A 34 -5.68 -2.84 7.81
C SER A 34 -4.98 -4.04 7.14
N ILE A 35 -5.43 -4.47 5.97
CA ILE A 35 -4.85 -5.60 5.25
C ILE A 35 -3.51 -5.20 4.60
N TYR A 36 -3.43 -3.99 4.03
CA TYR A 36 -2.19 -3.48 3.43
C TYR A 36 -1.10 -3.31 4.49
N ASP A 37 -1.42 -2.68 5.62
CA ASP A 37 -0.49 -2.49 6.74
C ASP A 37 0.04 -3.83 7.25
N HIS A 38 -0.84 -4.83 7.36
CA HIS A 38 -0.43 -6.15 7.77
C HIS A 38 0.52 -6.80 6.74
N ILE A 39 0.30 -6.61 5.44
CA ILE A 39 1.15 -7.18 4.39
C ILE A 39 2.50 -6.47 4.30
N PHE A 40 2.51 -5.18 4.61
CA PHE A 40 3.70 -4.33 4.56
C PHE A 40 4.78 -4.72 5.56
N VAL A 41 4.47 -5.50 6.61
CA VAL A 41 5.52 -5.98 7.54
C VAL A 41 6.37 -7.11 6.95
N TYR A 42 5.90 -7.78 5.89
CA TYR A 42 6.55 -8.98 5.37
C TYR A 42 7.57 -8.69 4.26
N PHE A 43 7.24 -7.78 3.34
CA PHE A 43 8.04 -7.55 2.13
C PHE A 43 9.32 -6.69 2.28
N PRO A 44 9.45 -5.72 3.22
CA PRO A 44 10.60 -4.81 3.28
C PRO A 44 11.97 -5.48 3.39
N TYR A 45 12.03 -6.69 3.97
CA TYR A 45 13.27 -7.45 4.10
C TYR A 45 13.93 -7.83 2.77
N CYS A 46 13.17 -7.76 1.67
CA CYS A 46 13.65 -8.03 0.33
C CYS A 46 14.16 -6.78 -0.40
N LEU A 47 13.84 -5.57 0.09
CA LEU A 47 14.12 -4.33 -0.65
C LEU A 47 15.61 -4.13 -0.92
N GLY A 48 16.50 -4.38 0.05
CA GLY A 48 17.95 -4.23 -0.16
C GLY A 48 18.47 -5.07 -1.34
N PHE A 49 18.06 -6.34 -1.43
CA PHE A 49 18.38 -7.19 -2.57
C PHE A 49 17.71 -6.68 -3.86
N LEU A 50 16.43 -6.31 -3.79
CA LEU A 50 15.64 -5.90 -4.94
C LEU A 50 16.09 -4.58 -5.56
N VAL A 51 16.66 -3.66 -4.79
CA VAL A 51 17.22 -2.41 -5.31
C VAL A 51 18.67 -2.54 -5.78
N GLY A 52 19.24 -3.75 -5.70
CA GLY A 52 20.62 -4.02 -6.12
C GLY A 52 21.68 -3.45 -5.18
N ASP A 53 21.40 -3.33 -3.88
CA ASP A 53 22.39 -2.89 -2.90
C ASP A 53 23.59 -3.86 -2.90
N PRO A 54 24.84 -3.35 -3.03
CA PRO A 54 26.04 -4.18 -3.11
C PRO A 54 26.28 -5.05 -1.87
N ASN A 55 25.70 -4.71 -0.72
CA ASN A 55 25.76 -5.50 0.50
C ASN A 55 24.81 -6.72 0.46
N PHE A 56 23.89 -6.76 -0.50
CA PHE A 56 22.84 -7.77 -0.63
C PHE A 56 22.97 -8.47 -1.99
N GLY A 57 24.06 -9.22 -2.18
CA GLY A 57 24.28 -10.00 -3.41
C GLY A 57 23.23 -11.10 -3.63
N THR A 58 22.66 -11.62 -2.54
CA THR A 58 21.58 -12.62 -2.51
C THR A 58 20.45 -12.19 -1.55
N PRO A 59 19.22 -12.72 -1.70
CA PRO A 59 18.15 -12.44 -0.75
C PRO A 59 18.52 -12.91 0.65
N SER A 60 18.23 -12.09 1.66
CA SER A 60 18.43 -12.50 3.05
C SER A 60 17.53 -13.70 3.40
N THR A 61 17.96 -14.54 4.35
CA THR A 61 17.10 -15.62 4.87
C THR A 61 15.75 -15.08 5.37
N ARG A 62 15.76 -13.88 5.96
CA ARG A 62 14.54 -13.21 6.44
C ARG A 62 13.61 -12.81 5.31
N CYS A 63 14.12 -12.30 4.19
CA CYS A 63 13.35 -12.06 2.98
C CYS A 63 12.64 -13.34 2.52
N CYS A 64 13.38 -14.43 2.33
CA CYS A 64 12.81 -15.70 1.87
C CYS A 64 11.70 -16.23 2.79
N GLN A 65 11.90 -16.17 4.11
CA GLN A 65 10.89 -16.59 5.09
C GLN A 65 9.60 -15.77 5.00
N HIS A 66 9.70 -14.45 4.86
CA HIS A 66 8.50 -13.60 4.81
C HIS A 66 7.79 -13.71 3.47
N ILE A 67 8.53 -13.95 2.38
CA ILE A 67 7.92 -14.26 1.10
C ILE A 67 7.14 -15.60 1.17
N GLN A 68 7.67 -16.64 1.83
CA GLN A 68 6.91 -17.87 2.05
C GLN A 68 5.59 -17.61 2.82
N LYS A 69 5.61 -16.73 3.83
CA LYS A 69 4.39 -16.31 4.53
C LYS A 69 3.41 -15.60 3.60
N LEU A 70 3.90 -14.72 2.71
CA LEU A 70 3.06 -14.06 1.71
C LEU A 70 2.43 -15.05 0.73
N ASN A 71 3.13 -16.11 0.33
CA ASN A 71 2.52 -17.19 -0.47
C ASN A 71 1.40 -17.90 0.27
N ILE A 72 1.60 -18.24 1.53
CA ILE A 72 0.57 -18.91 2.36
C ILE A 72 -0.66 -18.00 2.50
N LEU A 73 -0.46 -16.69 2.69
CA LEU A 73 -1.56 -15.71 2.73
C LEU A 73 -2.25 -15.58 1.38
N ALA A 74 -1.49 -15.55 0.28
CA ALA A 74 -2.04 -15.50 -1.07
C ALA A 74 -2.87 -16.75 -1.40
N GLU A 75 -2.42 -17.93 -0.98
CA GLU A 75 -3.06 -19.20 -1.31
C GLU A 75 -4.29 -19.48 -0.43
N HIS A 76 -4.21 -19.19 0.87
CA HIS A 76 -5.21 -19.67 1.83
C HIS A 76 -6.03 -18.56 2.51
N ARG A 77 -5.66 -17.29 2.37
CA ARG A 77 -6.33 -16.18 3.10
C ARG A 77 -6.67 -15.00 2.19
N THR A 78 -5.78 -14.03 2.08
CA THR A 78 -6.02 -12.72 1.45
C THR A 78 -6.22 -12.81 -0.06
N GLY A 79 -5.73 -13.88 -0.68
CA GLY A 79 -5.82 -14.09 -2.11
C GLY A 79 -4.67 -13.44 -2.88
N PRO A 80 -4.35 -13.99 -4.07
CA PRO A 80 -3.18 -13.61 -4.84
C PRO A 80 -3.22 -12.17 -5.35
N ARG A 81 -4.37 -11.72 -5.87
CA ARG A 81 -4.53 -10.37 -6.43
C ARG A 81 -4.28 -9.30 -5.39
N THR A 82 -4.89 -9.44 -4.21
CA THR A 82 -4.73 -8.49 -3.10
C THR A 82 -3.27 -8.40 -2.69
N ILE A 83 -2.60 -9.53 -2.48
CA ILE A 83 -1.17 -9.57 -2.12
C ILE A 83 -0.32 -8.86 -3.17
N CYS A 84 -0.57 -9.12 -4.46
CA CYS A 84 0.19 -8.45 -5.53
C CYS A 84 -0.07 -6.95 -5.59
N THR A 85 -1.31 -6.49 -5.42
CA THR A 85 -1.63 -5.06 -5.32
C THR A 85 -0.92 -4.43 -4.12
N CYS A 86 -0.86 -5.11 -2.97
CA CYS A 86 -0.13 -4.60 -1.80
C CYS A 86 1.35 -4.41 -2.12
N VAL A 87 2.00 -5.42 -2.68
CA VAL A 87 3.41 -5.36 -3.03
C VAL A 87 3.67 -4.26 -4.07
N GLN A 88 2.83 -4.14 -5.09
CA GLN A 88 2.92 -3.07 -6.10
C GLN A 88 2.82 -1.68 -5.48
N LEU A 89 1.88 -1.47 -4.55
CA LEU A 89 1.74 -0.19 -3.84
C LEU A 89 2.94 0.10 -2.94
N MET A 90 3.47 -0.91 -2.25
CA MET A 90 4.64 -0.75 -1.40
C MET A 90 5.89 -0.35 -2.21
N VAL A 91 6.10 -0.97 -3.38
CA VAL A 91 7.31 -0.71 -4.17
C VAL A 91 7.19 0.54 -5.04
N LYS A 92 5.98 1.11 -5.15
CA LYS A 92 5.73 2.35 -5.87
C LYS A 92 6.39 3.51 -5.13
N GLY A 93 7.37 4.14 -5.78
CA GLY A 93 8.10 5.27 -5.21
C GLY A 93 9.32 4.88 -4.36
N VAL A 94 9.70 3.60 -4.35
CA VAL A 94 11.00 3.19 -3.78
C VAL A 94 12.12 3.84 -4.61
N ASN A 95 13.08 4.45 -3.92
CA ASN A 95 14.24 5.09 -4.52
C ASN A 95 15.51 4.58 -3.81
N PRO A 96 16.47 3.94 -4.51
CA PRO A 96 16.49 3.68 -5.96
C PRO A 96 15.39 2.70 -6.41
N PRO A 97 14.97 2.75 -7.69
CA PRO A 97 13.97 1.81 -8.21
C PRO A 97 14.46 0.37 -8.12
N LEU A 98 13.54 -0.58 -8.14
CA LEU A 98 13.89 -2.00 -8.11
C LEU A 98 14.68 -2.39 -9.37
N ASP A 99 15.72 -3.18 -9.20
CA ASP A 99 16.50 -3.80 -10.28
C ASP A 99 15.69 -4.96 -10.90
N PRO A 100 15.30 -4.87 -12.18
CA PRO A 100 14.51 -5.91 -12.86
C PRO A 100 15.18 -7.29 -12.91
N SER A 101 16.51 -7.34 -12.84
CA SER A 101 17.26 -8.60 -12.80
C SER A 101 17.13 -9.26 -11.43
N LYS A 102 17.24 -8.47 -10.35
CA LYS A 102 17.04 -8.94 -8.97
C LYS A 102 15.58 -9.32 -8.72
N VAL A 103 14.64 -8.59 -9.31
CA VAL A 103 13.22 -8.97 -9.36
C VAL A 103 13.10 -10.37 -9.97
N ARG A 104 13.58 -10.61 -11.19
CA ARG A 104 13.49 -11.94 -11.83
C ARG A 104 14.12 -13.06 -10.98
N ASP A 105 15.28 -12.81 -10.38
CA ASP A 105 15.95 -13.75 -9.48
C ASP A 105 15.12 -14.05 -8.22
N LEU A 106 14.46 -13.03 -7.66
CA LEU A 106 13.56 -13.19 -6.53
C LEU A 106 12.26 -13.88 -6.93
N PHE A 107 11.74 -13.69 -8.15
CA PHE A 107 10.43 -14.18 -8.57
C PHE A 107 10.44 -15.55 -9.26
N TYR A 108 11.60 -16.17 -9.47
CA TYR A 108 11.68 -17.52 -10.05
C TYR A 108 11.10 -18.62 -9.14
N THR A 109 10.80 -18.34 -7.86
CA THR A 109 10.19 -19.36 -6.97
C THR A 109 9.29 -18.93 -5.79
N PRO A 110 9.13 -17.66 -5.34
CA PRO A 110 8.44 -17.44 -4.09
C PRO A 110 7.33 -16.36 -4.12
N LEU A 111 6.94 -15.76 -5.24
CA LEU A 111 5.61 -15.13 -5.36
C LEU A 111 4.96 -15.64 -6.64
N LYS A 112 4.59 -16.93 -6.61
CA LYS A 112 3.99 -17.65 -7.75
C LYS A 112 2.83 -16.90 -8.41
N PHE A 113 2.21 -15.99 -7.67
CA PHE A 113 0.98 -15.32 -8.03
C PHE A 113 1.15 -13.92 -8.64
N CYS A 114 2.33 -13.31 -8.58
CA CYS A 114 2.55 -11.94 -9.09
C CYS A 114 3.26 -11.92 -10.45
N ASN A 115 2.84 -12.77 -11.39
CA ASN A 115 3.37 -12.81 -12.75
C ASN A 115 2.78 -11.68 -13.65
N ASN A 116 3.28 -10.44 -13.42
CA ASN A 116 3.40 -9.19 -14.22
C ASN A 116 2.28 -8.62 -15.13
N PRO A 117 2.18 -7.26 -15.27
CA PRO A 117 2.89 -6.58 -16.39
C PRO A 117 3.41 -5.13 -16.15
N ILE A 118 3.80 -4.70 -14.94
CA ILE A 118 4.31 -3.31 -14.70
C ILE A 118 5.66 -3.32 -13.95
N LEU A 119 6.55 -4.25 -14.33
CA LEU A 119 7.97 -4.26 -13.97
C LEU A 119 8.79 -4.75 -15.17
#